data_AF-A0A933EFS2-F1
#
_entry.id   AF-A0A933EFS2-F1
#
_cell.length_a   1.000
_cell.length_b   1.000
_cell.length_c   1.000
_cell.angle_alpha   90.00
_cell.angle_beta   90.00
_cell.angle_gamma   90.00
#
_symmetry.space_group_name_H-M   'P 1'
#
loop_
_entity.id
_entity.type
_entity.pdbx_description
1 polymer ?
#
loop_
_entity_poly.entity_id
_entity_poly.type
_entity_poly.pdbx_seq_one_letter_code
_entity_poly.pdbx_strand_id
1 'polypeptide(L)'
;MRILDTNIILRYLTRDDEAKAQACFELFQRLKRGEETVSTCEAVLTEVAYVLSSARAPYRLSHEEIRARLSPILALRGLKLPRKRVYQRALDVWAAHPFLDFEDALAVAYMEEQGIREVLSYDTDFDRISGVARVEPQLLHTVSSFVKWLVRCSTSCRRREQNTCRLKGSRLDKIEL
;
A
#
# COMPACT_ATOMS: atom_id res chain seq x y z
N MET A 1 16.46 21.12 5.31
CA MET A 1 15.22 20.71 4.63
C MET A 1 14.32 20.05 5.65
N ARG A 2 13.02 20.37 5.73
CA ARG A 2 12.08 19.82 6.72
C ARG A 2 11.17 18.78 6.08
N ILE A 3 10.71 17.81 6.88
CA ILE A 3 9.67 16.85 6.48
C ILE A 3 8.31 17.37 6.94
N LEU A 4 7.32 17.36 6.04
CA LEU A 4 5.93 17.69 6.30
C LEU A 4 5.22 16.41 6.76
N ASP A 5 4.71 16.44 7.98
CA ASP A 5 4.01 15.35 8.65
C ASP A 5 2.50 15.39 8.39
N THR A 6 1.83 14.25 8.62
CA THR A 6 0.39 14.03 8.42
C THR A 6 -0.44 15.08 9.14
N ASN A 7 -0.11 15.37 10.40
CA ASN A 7 -0.88 16.28 11.23
C ASN A 7 -0.98 17.70 10.62
N ILE A 8 0.05 18.20 9.94
CA ILE A 8 0.04 19.54 9.34
C ILE A 8 -0.99 19.60 8.21
N ILE A 9 -1.06 18.55 7.38
CA ILE A 9 -2.03 18.43 6.30
C ILE A 9 -3.45 18.31 6.89
N LEU A 10 -3.63 17.48 7.92
CA LEU A 10 -4.93 17.30 8.57
C LEU A 10 -5.44 18.61 9.18
N ARG A 11 -4.62 19.33 9.98
CA ARG A 11 -5.04 20.60 10.60
C ARG A 11 -5.47 21.62 9.55
N TYR A 12 -4.78 21.68 8.41
CA TYR A 12 -5.17 22.53 7.29
C TYR A 12 -6.53 22.13 6.68
N LEU A 13 -6.73 20.84 6.42
CA LEU A 13 -7.91 20.34 5.72
C LEU A 13 -9.17 20.30 6.59
N THR A 14 -9.02 20.08 7.89
CA THR A 14 -10.13 19.80 8.81
C THR A 14 -10.50 21.01 9.66
N ARG A 15 -9.54 21.93 9.88
CA ARG A 15 -9.71 23.13 10.72
C ARG A 15 -10.26 22.82 12.12
N ASP A 16 -9.85 21.68 12.68
CA ASP A 16 -10.26 21.26 14.03
C ASP A 16 -9.59 22.05 15.17
N ASP A 17 -8.51 22.78 14.85
CA ASP A 17 -7.86 23.78 15.69
C ASP A 17 -7.58 25.02 14.83
N GLU A 18 -8.32 26.11 15.05
CA GLU A 18 -8.30 27.28 14.17
C GLU A 18 -6.93 27.98 14.15
N ALA A 19 -6.24 28.05 15.29
CA ALA A 19 -4.92 28.68 15.36
C ALA A 19 -3.88 27.87 14.58
N LYS A 20 -3.89 26.54 14.73
CA LYS A 20 -3.02 25.66 13.94
C LYS A 20 -3.40 25.66 12.47
N ALA A 21 -4.69 25.67 12.14
CA ALA A 21 -5.17 25.71 10.77
C ALA A 21 -4.69 26.98 10.04
N GLN A 22 -4.77 28.14 10.70
CA GLN A 22 -4.25 29.39 10.15
C GLN A 22 -2.73 29.34 9.96
N ALA A 23 -1.99 28.80 10.92
CA ALA A 23 -0.53 28.64 10.77
C ALA A 23 -0.16 27.71 9.59
N CYS A 24 -0.91 26.62 9.39
CA CYS A 24 -0.73 25.70 8.27
C CYS A 24 -1.13 26.35 6.94
N PHE A 25 -2.18 27.16 6.91
CA PHE A 25 -2.57 27.94 5.75
C PHE A 25 -1.44 28.89 5.32
N GLU A 26 -0.87 29.66 6.25
CA GLU A 26 0.25 30.55 5.96
C GLU A 26 1.47 29.79 5.44
N LEU A 27 1.79 28.62 6.01
CA LEU A 27 2.82 27.73 5.48
C LEU A 27 2.54 27.35 4.03
N PHE A 28 1.34 26.86 3.72
CA PHE A 28 0.98 26.44 2.36
C PHE A 28 0.96 27.59 1.36
N GLN A 29 0.64 28.82 1.79
CA GLN A 29 0.80 30.01 0.94
C GLN A 29 2.27 30.28 0.59
N ARG A 30 3.20 30.17 1.56
CA ARG A 30 4.64 30.29 1.29
C ARG A 30 5.15 29.18 0.37
N LEU A 31 4.70 27.93 0.57
CA LEU A 31 5.02 26.81 -0.33
C LEU A 31 4.47 27.03 -1.75
N LYS A 32 3.27 27.62 -1.88
CA LYS A 32 2.66 27.96 -3.16
C LYS A 32 3.49 29.00 -3.92
N ARG A 33 3.93 30.06 -3.22
CA ARG A 33 4.79 31.11 -3.79
C ARG A 33 6.23 30.64 -4.05
N GLY A 34 6.65 29.55 -3.42
CA GLY A 34 8.01 29.00 -3.53
C GLY A 34 9.02 29.69 -2.61
N GLU A 35 8.55 30.42 -1.60
CA GLU A 35 9.38 31.08 -0.57
C GLU A 35 9.94 30.09 0.45
N GLU A 36 9.25 28.95 0.62
CA GLU A 36 9.66 27.87 1.51
C GLU A 36 9.58 26.54 0.74
N THR A 37 10.45 25.58 1.11
CA THR A 37 10.45 24.23 0.54
C THR A 37 10.49 23.20 1.66
N VAL A 38 9.59 22.22 1.55
CA VAL A 38 9.49 21.06 2.45
C VAL A 38 9.41 19.79 1.64
N SER A 39 9.82 18.67 2.22
CA SER A 39 9.65 17.34 1.61
C SER A 39 8.59 16.55 2.36
N THR A 40 7.98 15.57 1.74
CA THR A 40 7.13 14.57 2.42
C THR A 40 7.36 13.20 1.79
N CYS A 41 6.66 12.18 2.27
CA CYS A 41 6.77 10.82 1.78
C CYS A 41 5.40 10.16 1.60
N GLU A 42 5.42 9.02 0.94
CA GLU A 42 4.26 8.16 0.68
C GLU A 42 3.48 7.80 1.94
N ALA A 43 4.18 7.46 3.03
CA ALA A 43 3.56 7.08 4.30
C ALA A 43 2.67 8.21 4.87
N VAL A 44 3.11 9.47 4.74
CA VAL A 44 2.33 10.63 5.18
C VAL A 44 1.04 10.76 4.36
N LEU A 45 1.10 10.58 3.03
CA LEU A 45 -0.10 10.63 2.20
C LEU A 45 -1.08 9.50 2.51
N THR A 46 -0.56 8.31 2.74
CA THR A 46 -1.34 7.11 3.09
C THR A 46 -2.07 7.33 4.41
N GLU A 47 -1.38 7.85 5.42
CA GLU A 47 -2.01 8.17 6.71
C GLU A 47 -3.07 9.27 6.57
N VAL A 48 -2.83 10.33 5.78
CA VAL A 48 -3.85 11.35 5.52
C VAL A 48 -5.08 10.74 4.85
N ALA A 49 -4.89 9.90 3.83
CA ALA A 49 -5.98 9.23 3.13
C ALA A 49 -6.80 8.37 4.10
N TYR A 50 -6.13 7.52 4.89
CA TYR A 50 -6.76 6.67 5.90
C TYR A 50 -7.52 7.49 6.96
N VAL A 51 -6.92 8.53 7.53
CA VAL A 51 -7.57 9.34 8.59
C VAL A 51 -8.80 10.08 8.06
N LEU A 52 -8.75 10.56 6.82
CA LEU A 52 -9.89 11.28 6.24
C LEU A 52 -11.02 10.36 5.78
N SER A 53 -10.72 9.16 5.28
CA SER A 53 -11.73 8.21 4.80
C SER A 53 -12.31 7.32 5.91
N SER A 54 -11.54 7.05 6.97
CA SER A 54 -11.90 6.05 7.98
C SER A 54 -13.25 6.32 8.64
N ALA A 55 -14.09 5.28 8.71
CA ALA A 55 -15.36 5.30 9.44
C ALA A 55 -15.18 5.52 10.96
N ARG A 56 -13.99 5.23 11.49
CA ARG A 56 -13.61 5.42 12.90
C ARG A 56 -13.08 6.82 13.20
N ALA A 57 -12.74 7.59 12.17
CA ALA A 57 -12.35 8.98 12.27
C ALA A 57 -13.58 9.89 12.13
N PRO A 58 -13.52 11.16 12.60
CA PRO A 58 -14.68 12.05 12.59
C PRO A 58 -15.10 12.52 11.20
N TYR A 59 -14.23 12.41 10.18
CA TYR A 59 -14.43 13.09 8.90
C TYR A 59 -15.24 12.28 7.88
N ARG A 60 -14.93 10.98 7.71
CA ARG A 60 -15.65 10.05 6.82
C ARG A 60 -15.86 10.60 5.40
N LEU A 61 -14.84 11.26 4.87
CA LEU A 61 -14.89 11.84 3.53
C LEU A 61 -14.87 10.75 2.48
N SER A 62 -15.59 10.97 1.39
CA SER A 62 -15.49 10.11 0.20
C SER A 62 -14.11 10.21 -0.45
N HIS A 63 -13.71 9.19 -1.20
CA HIS A 63 -12.42 9.19 -1.90
C HIS A 63 -12.32 10.35 -2.90
N GLU A 64 -13.42 10.72 -3.57
CA GLU A 64 -13.46 11.88 -4.46
C GLU A 64 -13.24 13.20 -3.71
N GLU A 65 -13.84 13.38 -2.53
CA GLU A 65 -13.60 14.57 -1.70
C GLU A 65 -12.14 14.66 -1.24
N ILE A 66 -11.55 13.53 -0.83
CA ILE A 66 -10.15 13.48 -0.41
C ILE A 66 -9.23 13.79 -1.59
N ARG A 67 -9.47 13.18 -2.75
CA ARG A 67 -8.77 13.46 -4.01
C ARG A 67 -8.83 14.95 -4.36
N ALA A 68 -10.02 15.56 -4.32
CA ALA A 68 -10.20 16.97 -4.61
C ALA A 68 -9.45 17.90 -3.63
N ARG A 69 -9.38 17.53 -2.34
CA ARG A 69 -8.70 18.30 -1.30
C ARG A 69 -7.17 18.11 -1.30
N LEU A 70 -6.67 16.92 -1.59
CA LEU A 70 -5.24 16.62 -1.62
C LEU A 70 -4.56 17.08 -2.92
N SER A 71 -5.26 17.05 -4.06
CA SER A 71 -4.67 17.41 -5.36
C SER A 71 -4.03 18.81 -5.38
N PRO A 72 -4.64 19.88 -4.84
CA PRO A 72 -4.01 21.20 -4.75
C PRO A 72 -2.76 21.22 -3.87
N ILE A 73 -2.73 20.45 -2.77
CA ILE A 73 -1.56 20.35 -1.88
C ILE A 73 -0.42 19.66 -2.63
N LEU A 74 -0.72 18.57 -3.34
CA LEU A 74 0.23 17.91 -4.24
C LEU A 74 0.59 18.77 -5.47
N ALA A 75 -0.10 19.87 -5.75
CA ALA A 75 0.32 20.80 -6.81
C ALA A 75 1.28 21.90 -6.31
N LEU A 76 1.49 22.04 -4.99
CA LEU A 76 2.35 23.08 -4.42
C LEU A 76 3.79 22.99 -4.93
N ARG A 77 4.32 24.11 -5.40
CA ARG A 77 5.69 24.24 -5.94
C ARG A 77 6.76 23.90 -4.90
N GLY A 78 6.57 24.37 -3.66
CA GLY A 78 7.46 24.15 -2.52
C GLY A 78 7.35 22.77 -1.87
N LEU A 79 6.35 21.95 -2.24
CA LEU A 79 6.23 20.59 -1.71
C LEU A 79 6.98 19.59 -2.59
N LYS A 80 8.07 19.03 -2.06
CA LYS A 80 8.88 18.00 -2.70
C LYS A 80 8.37 16.62 -2.32
N LEU A 81 8.02 15.84 -3.33
CA LEU A 81 7.61 14.45 -3.23
C LEU A 81 8.13 13.75 -4.49
N PRO A 82 9.11 12.82 -4.38
CA PRO A 82 9.61 12.07 -5.52
C PRO A 82 8.46 11.35 -6.24
N ARG A 83 8.43 11.29 -7.58
CA ARG A 83 7.35 10.63 -8.35
C ARG A 83 5.94 11.19 -8.05
N LYS A 84 5.82 12.50 -7.83
CA LYS A 84 4.56 13.20 -7.53
C LYS A 84 3.36 12.82 -8.41
N ARG A 85 3.61 12.53 -9.70
CA ARG A 85 2.59 12.10 -10.67
C ARG A 85 1.95 10.75 -10.31
N VAL A 86 2.70 9.82 -9.71
CA VAL A 86 2.17 8.53 -9.25
C VAL A 86 1.11 8.75 -8.17
N TYR A 87 1.36 9.60 -7.18
CA TYR A 87 0.38 9.82 -6.11
C TYR A 87 -0.85 10.60 -6.60
N GLN A 88 -0.69 11.53 -7.55
CA GLN A 88 -1.84 12.15 -8.21
C GLN A 88 -2.67 11.10 -8.95
N ARG A 89 -2.01 10.19 -9.66
CA ARG A 89 -2.68 9.09 -10.34
C ARG A 89 -3.34 8.12 -9.37
N ALA A 90 -2.70 7.79 -8.24
CA ALA A 90 -3.27 6.95 -7.19
C ALA A 90 -4.56 7.55 -6.62
N LEU A 91 -4.59 8.87 -6.38
CA LEU A 91 -5.82 9.56 -5.96
C LEU A 91 -6.93 9.44 -7.01
N ASP A 92 -6.60 9.56 -8.30
CA ASP A 92 -7.58 9.38 -9.39
C ASP A 92 -8.11 7.94 -9.46
N VAL A 93 -7.23 6.93 -9.36
CA VAL A 93 -7.59 5.50 -9.33
C VAL A 93 -8.48 5.20 -8.14
N TRP A 94 -8.10 5.69 -6.95
CA TRP A 94 -8.82 5.46 -5.69
C TRP A 94 -10.20 6.10 -5.67
N ALA A 95 -10.34 7.31 -6.23
CA ALA A 95 -11.62 7.97 -6.38
C ALA A 95 -12.55 7.27 -7.39
N ALA A 96 -11.99 6.73 -8.47
CA ALA A 96 -12.73 5.98 -9.48
C ALA A 96 -13.15 4.58 -9.02
N HIS A 97 -12.46 3.99 -8.03
CA HIS A 97 -12.70 2.64 -7.52
C HIS A 97 -12.87 2.66 -5.99
N PRO A 98 -14.06 3.03 -5.47
CA PRO A 98 -14.28 3.22 -4.03
C PRO A 98 -14.13 1.97 -3.15
N PHE A 99 -13.98 0.79 -3.77
CA PHE A 99 -13.74 -0.47 -3.07
C PHE A 99 -12.26 -0.73 -2.79
N LEU A 100 -11.34 0.00 -3.42
CA LEU A 100 -9.91 -0.14 -3.15
C LEU A 100 -9.52 0.64 -1.90
N ASP A 101 -8.57 0.08 -1.16
CA ASP A 101 -7.76 0.85 -0.22
C ASP A 101 -6.78 1.76 -0.99
N PHE A 102 -6.26 2.80 -0.33
CA PHE A 102 -5.41 3.78 -1.00
C PHE A 102 -4.08 3.17 -1.43
N GLU A 103 -3.55 2.23 -0.65
CA GLU A 103 -2.33 1.47 -0.89
C GLU A 103 -2.44 0.61 -2.16
N ASP A 104 -3.59 -0.02 -2.41
CA ASP A 104 -3.82 -0.80 -3.63
C ASP A 104 -3.95 0.09 -4.86
N ALA A 105 -4.64 1.23 -4.72
CA ALA A 105 -4.70 2.24 -5.78
C ALA A 105 -3.30 2.80 -6.11
N LEU A 106 -2.43 2.91 -5.10
CA LEU A 106 -1.05 3.31 -5.27
C LEU A 106 -0.22 2.24 -5.98
N ALA A 107 -0.41 0.97 -5.64
CA ALA A 107 0.21 -0.16 -6.36
C ALA A 107 -0.19 -0.13 -7.84
N VAL A 108 -1.48 0.05 -8.16
CA VAL A 108 -1.97 0.21 -9.54
C VAL A 108 -1.29 1.39 -10.24
N ALA A 109 -1.19 2.56 -9.59
CA ALA A 109 -0.55 3.73 -10.17
C ALA A 109 0.95 3.50 -10.46
N TYR A 110 1.67 2.78 -9.60
CA TYR A 110 3.06 2.40 -9.87
C TYR A 110 3.16 1.39 -11.03
N MET A 111 2.25 0.43 -11.10
CA MET A 111 2.18 -0.52 -12.20
C MET A 111 2.00 0.21 -13.54
N GLU A 112 1.06 1.16 -13.59
CA GLU A 112 0.82 2.00 -14.77
C GLU A 112 2.05 2.83 -15.16
N GLU A 113 2.72 3.49 -14.18
CA GLU A 113 3.94 4.28 -14.43
C GLU A 113 5.06 3.42 -15.03
N GLN A 114 5.18 2.17 -14.59
CA GLN A 114 6.25 1.25 -14.96
C GLN A 114 5.89 0.32 -16.13
N GLY A 115 4.66 0.38 -16.63
CA GLY A 115 4.16 -0.52 -17.67
C GLY A 115 4.01 -1.99 -17.22
N ILE A 116 3.89 -2.22 -15.91
CA ILE A 116 3.65 -3.54 -15.32
C ILE A 116 2.16 -3.85 -15.42
N ARG A 117 1.82 -5.07 -15.84
CA ARG A 117 0.41 -5.51 -15.98
C ARG A 117 0.00 -6.58 -14.99
N GLU A 118 0.96 -7.26 -14.37
CA GLU A 118 0.71 -8.36 -13.44
C GLU A 118 1.03 -7.94 -12.02
N VAL A 119 0.14 -8.29 -11.09
CA VAL A 119 0.34 -8.11 -9.64
C VAL A 119 0.28 -9.47 -8.96
N LEU A 120 1.29 -9.77 -8.14
CA LEU A 120 1.25 -10.93 -7.26
C LEU A 120 0.47 -10.59 -6.00
N SER A 121 -0.74 -11.11 -5.87
CA SER A 121 -1.61 -10.81 -4.73
C SER A 121 -2.66 -11.91 -4.47
N TYR A 122 -2.98 -12.11 -3.20
CA TYR A 122 -4.15 -12.89 -2.77
C TYR A 122 -5.43 -12.05 -2.71
N ASP A 123 -5.32 -10.74 -2.83
CA ASP A 123 -6.46 -9.83 -2.79
C ASP A 123 -7.18 -9.82 -4.14
N THR A 124 -8.40 -10.35 -4.17
CA THR A 124 -9.24 -10.44 -5.36
C THR A 124 -9.74 -9.08 -5.85
N ASP A 125 -9.62 -7.99 -5.09
CA ASP A 125 -10.10 -6.69 -5.54
C ASP A 125 -9.35 -6.18 -6.79
N PHE A 126 -8.10 -6.61 -6.99
CA PHE A 126 -7.35 -6.33 -8.22
C PHE A 126 -7.99 -6.93 -9.48
N ASP A 127 -8.77 -8.02 -9.37
CA ASP A 127 -9.48 -8.64 -10.52
C ASP A 127 -10.52 -7.71 -11.15
N ARG A 128 -10.90 -6.63 -10.44
CA ARG A 128 -11.90 -5.65 -10.85
C ARG A 128 -11.29 -4.43 -11.55
N ILE A 129 -9.96 -4.35 -11.63
CA ILE A 129 -9.25 -3.21 -12.21
C ILE A 129 -8.85 -3.52 -13.65
N SER A 130 -9.39 -2.74 -14.59
CA SER A 130 -9.09 -2.90 -16.02
C SER A 130 -7.59 -2.70 -16.30
N GLY A 131 -6.99 -3.65 -17.02
CA GLY A 131 -5.58 -3.62 -17.38
C GLY A 131 -4.62 -4.20 -16.34
N VAL A 132 -5.13 -4.63 -15.18
CA VAL A 132 -4.37 -5.36 -14.16
C VAL A 132 -4.74 -6.84 -14.21
N ALA A 133 -3.73 -7.70 -14.18
CA ALA A 133 -3.87 -9.15 -14.09
C ALA A 133 -3.32 -9.61 -12.73
N ARG A 134 -4.19 -10.13 -11.87
CA ARG A 134 -3.76 -10.71 -10.61
C ARG A 134 -3.27 -12.14 -10.82
N VAL A 135 -2.13 -12.45 -10.21
CA VAL A 135 -1.55 -13.79 -10.22
C VAL A 135 -1.27 -14.19 -8.77
N GLU A 136 -1.60 -15.41 -8.39
CA GLU A 136 -1.21 -15.95 -7.08
C GLU A 136 0.15 -16.65 -7.17
N PRO A 137 1.01 -16.53 -6.14
CA PRO A 137 2.26 -17.29 -6.09
C PRO A 137 2.01 -18.80 -6.19
N GLN A 138 2.63 -19.46 -7.16
CA GLN A 138 2.57 -20.91 -7.29
C GLN A 138 3.66 -21.56 -6.45
N LEU A 139 3.31 -22.65 -5.75
CA LEU A 139 4.34 -23.55 -5.23
C LEU A 139 5.07 -24.15 -6.43
N LEU A 140 6.37 -23.90 -6.54
CA LEU A 140 7.21 -24.67 -7.44
C LEU A 140 7.09 -26.12 -6.99
N HIS A 141 6.33 -26.92 -7.74
CA HIS A 141 6.45 -28.36 -7.64
C HIS A 141 7.91 -28.67 -7.96
N THR A 142 8.67 -29.12 -6.96
CA THR A 142 9.92 -29.84 -7.22
C THR A 142 9.52 -31.04 -8.06
N VAL A 143 9.62 -30.87 -9.38
CA VAL A 143 9.23 -31.91 -10.32
C VAL A 143 10.19 -33.07 -10.08
N SER A 144 9.64 -34.18 -9.57
CA SER A 144 9.96 -35.51 -10.09
C SER A 144 11.45 -35.88 -10.16
N SER A 145 12.10 -36.00 -9.00
CA SER A 145 13.33 -36.82 -8.90
C SER A 145 13.30 -37.82 -7.74
N PHE A 146 12.53 -37.56 -6.68
CA PHE A 146 12.51 -38.46 -5.52
C PHE A 146 11.54 -39.64 -5.63
N VAL A 147 10.42 -39.50 -6.37
CA VAL A 147 9.44 -40.60 -6.50
C VAL A 147 9.94 -41.72 -7.43
N LYS A 148 10.80 -41.43 -8.41
CA LYS A 148 11.51 -42.46 -9.19
C LYS A 148 12.59 -43.20 -8.38
N TRP A 149 13.09 -42.61 -7.29
CA TRP A 149 14.04 -43.28 -6.39
C TRP A 149 13.32 -44.15 -5.34
N LEU A 150 12.21 -43.68 -4.76
CA LEU A 150 11.48 -44.39 -3.72
C LEU A 150 10.78 -45.67 -4.19
N VAL A 151 10.36 -45.76 -5.46
CA VAL A 151 9.84 -47.03 -6.03
C VAL A 151 10.97 -48.06 -6.26
N ARG A 152 12.24 -47.64 -6.23
CA ARG A 152 13.41 -48.52 -6.25
C ARG A 152 13.90 -48.97 -4.87
N CYS A 153 13.38 -48.38 -3.79
CA CYS A 153 13.83 -48.66 -2.42
C CYS A 153 12.76 -49.31 -1.51
N SER A 154 11.56 -49.59 -2.04
CA SER A 154 10.44 -50.19 -1.29
C SER A 154 10.45 -51.72 -1.23
N THR A 155 11.44 -52.40 -1.80
CA THR A 155 11.61 -53.86 -1.72
C THR A 155 12.50 -54.35 -0.58
N SER A 156 13.22 -53.47 0.17
CA SER A 156 14.18 -53.95 1.19
C SER A 156 13.89 -53.58 2.65
N CYS A 157 12.92 -52.71 2.97
CA CYS A 157 12.76 -52.23 4.35
C CYS A 157 11.34 -52.39 4.90
N ARG A 158 10.81 -53.63 4.88
CA ARG A 158 9.79 -54.06 5.84
C ARG A 158 10.49 -54.56 7.10
N ARG A 159 10.56 -53.74 8.15
CA ARG A 159 10.48 -54.13 9.57
C ARG A 159 10.95 -52.99 10.47
N ARG A 160 10.15 -52.74 11.53
CA ARG A 160 10.43 -51.89 12.71
C ARG A 160 10.36 -50.39 12.42
N GLU A 161 9.76 -49.54 13.23
CA GLU A 161 9.21 -49.65 14.59
C GLU A 161 8.23 -48.49 14.79
N GLN A 162 7.20 -48.73 15.60
CA GLN A 162 6.32 -47.69 16.15
C GLN A 162 7.13 -46.87 17.16
N ASN A 163 7.06 -45.53 17.11
CA ASN A 163 6.78 -44.70 18.29
C ASN A 163 6.79 -43.18 18.02
N THR A 164 5.76 -42.54 18.56
CA THR A 164 5.69 -41.16 19.09
C THR A 164 5.97 -39.98 18.17
N CYS A 165 4.95 -39.16 17.90
CA CYS A 165 5.16 -37.72 17.78
C CYS A 165 3.96 -36.94 18.34
N ARG A 166 4.24 -36.17 19.40
CA ARG A 166 3.34 -35.29 20.14
C ARG A 166 3.39 -33.93 19.44
N LEU A 167 2.30 -33.48 18.81
CA LEU A 167 2.25 -32.16 18.18
C LEU A 167 1.79 -31.11 19.19
N LYS A 168 2.76 -30.37 19.74
CA LYS A 168 2.56 -28.99 20.21
C LYS A 168 3.67 -28.14 19.62
N GLY A 169 3.31 -27.09 18.89
CA GLY A 169 4.27 -26.14 18.33
C GLY A 169 3.61 -25.26 17.27
N SER A 170 3.26 -24.04 17.66
CA SER A 170 2.86 -22.92 16.81
C SER A 170 3.93 -22.65 15.75
N ARG A 171 3.58 -22.77 14.47
CA ARG A 171 4.47 -22.49 13.34
C ARG A 171 4.48 -21.00 13.01
N LEU A 172 5.46 -20.28 13.54
CA LEU A 172 6.05 -19.11 12.87
C LEU A 172 7.57 -19.26 12.67
N ASP A 173 8.13 -20.42 13.00
CA ASP A 173 9.56 -20.67 12.85
C ASP A 173 9.83 -21.40 11.54
N LYS A 174 10.52 -20.68 10.65
CA LYS A 174 11.15 -21.05 9.35
C LYS A 174 10.54 -20.33 8.15
N ILE A 175 10.78 -19.02 8.09
CA ILE A 175 10.93 -18.33 6.80
C ILE A 175 12.43 -18.06 6.65
N GLU A 176 13.14 -18.99 6.00
CA GLU A 176 14.46 -18.68 5.43
C GLU A 176 14.19 -18.11 4.03
N LEU A 177 14.56 -16.84 3.81
CA LEU A 177 14.50 -16.14 2.52
C LEU A 177 15.62 -16.61 1.59
#